data_AF-A0A947CHB2-F1
#
_entry.id   AF-A0A947CHB2-F1
#
_cell.length_a   1.000
_cell.length_b   1.000
_cell.length_c   1.000
_cell.angle_alpha   90.00
_cell.angle_beta   90.00
_cell.angle_gamma   90.00
#
_symmetry.space_group_name_H-M   'P 1'
#
loop_
_entity.id
_entity.type
_entity.pdbx_description
1 polymer ?
#
loop_
_entity_poly.entity_id
_entity_poly.type
_entity_poly.pdbx_seq_one_letter_code
_entity_poly.pdbx_strand_id
1 'polypeptide(L)'
;VKLFSEGDSAAARQTLEAGRGLDAEGQKEALAYWLAYMARDYERAIELALGLTGEPAVVLTSSTIRRSHSRAMHLALAYRMAGNGEAARMWADSAVAEATAALAERPEPVPWDRFGVAGSAHAYLGASLALRGEAGDAEEAVRHAEEANRLYSYDRDSQDSDTFDWLLVRTYVLADGTDDAIEFMEELLSRPSVFGLGDLKLDPLYDELREDPRYDGLIRQVERLIQQ
;
A
#
# COMPACT_ATOMS: atom_id res chain seq x y z
N VAL A 1 2.46 15.85 7.76
CA VAL A 1 2.32 15.56 9.20
C VAL A 1 0.85 15.31 9.57
N LYS A 2 -0.08 16.24 9.35
CA LYS A 2 -1.51 16.06 9.69
C LYS A 2 -2.24 14.90 9.01
N LEU A 3 -1.91 14.56 7.76
CA LEU A 3 -2.52 13.41 7.06
C LEU A 3 -2.39 12.10 7.85
N PHE A 4 -1.17 11.86 8.38
CA PHE A 4 -0.80 10.61 9.02
C PHE A 4 -1.13 10.60 10.52
N SER A 5 -1.05 11.76 11.18
CA SER A 5 -1.32 11.88 12.62
C SER A 5 -2.80 12.12 12.95
N GLU A 6 -3.52 12.86 12.11
CA GLU A 6 -4.88 13.35 12.39
C GLU A 6 -5.94 12.77 11.44
N GLY A 7 -5.53 12.15 10.32
CA GLY A 7 -6.46 11.67 9.31
C GLY A 7 -7.14 12.80 8.53
N ASP A 8 -6.54 14.00 8.44
CA ASP A 8 -7.11 15.12 7.69
C ASP A 8 -6.54 15.19 6.26
N SER A 9 -7.30 14.66 5.30
CA SER A 9 -6.94 14.67 3.88
C SER A 9 -7.09 16.05 3.22
N ALA A 10 -7.97 16.92 3.73
CA ALA A 10 -8.20 18.26 3.18
C ALA A 10 -7.04 19.21 3.53
N ALA A 11 -6.61 19.21 4.79
CA ALA A 11 -5.45 19.98 5.22
C ALA A 11 -4.14 19.50 4.56
N ALA A 12 -4.03 18.20 4.30
CA ALA A 12 -2.91 17.62 3.58
C ALA A 12 -2.85 18.11 2.12
N ARG A 13 -4.00 18.17 1.43
CA ARG A 13 -4.11 18.70 0.06
C ARG A 13 -3.71 20.17 -0.04
N GLN A 14 -4.16 21.00 0.88
CA GLN A 14 -3.78 22.42 0.93
C GLN A 14 -2.26 22.61 1.09
N THR A 15 -1.61 21.74 1.87
CA THR A 15 -0.16 21.76 2.06
C THR A 15 0.59 21.34 0.78
N LEU A 16 0.07 20.34 0.05
CA LEU A 16 0.61 19.87 -1.22
C LEU A 16 0.51 20.94 -2.32
N GLU A 17 -0.64 21.60 -2.44
CA GLU A 17 -0.88 22.67 -3.43
C GLU A 17 0.02 23.88 -3.20
N ALA A 18 0.37 24.17 -1.95
CA ALA A 18 1.31 25.23 -1.59
C ALA A 18 2.79 24.93 -1.97
N GLY A 19 3.08 23.74 -2.50
CA GLY A 19 4.35 23.42 -3.17
C GLY A 19 5.60 23.41 -2.30
N ARG A 20 5.50 23.28 -0.97
CA ARG A 20 6.67 23.27 -0.09
C ARG A 20 7.21 21.84 0.10
N GLY A 21 8.40 21.55 -0.43
CA GLY A 21 9.22 20.40 -0.04
C GLY A 21 9.10 19.12 -0.88
N LEU A 22 8.60 19.19 -2.12
CA LEU A 22 8.51 18.06 -3.04
C LEU A 22 9.16 18.44 -4.38
N ASP A 23 10.48 18.30 -4.45
CA ASP A 23 11.28 18.78 -5.57
C ASP A 23 11.65 17.67 -6.57
N ALA A 24 11.27 16.41 -6.33
CA ALA A 24 11.51 15.30 -7.26
C ALA A 24 10.29 14.99 -8.14
N GLU A 25 10.57 14.79 -9.43
CA GLU A 25 9.59 14.46 -10.47
C GLU A 25 8.79 13.19 -10.10
N GLY A 26 7.46 13.24 -10.18
CA GLY A 26 6.56 12.12 -9.90
C GLY A 26 6.12 11.97 -8.43
N GLN A 27 6.86 12.51 -7.45
CA GLN A 27 6.48 12.40 -6.03
C GLN A 27 5.23 13.21 -5.69
N LYS A 28 5.09 14.39 -6.30
CA LYS A 28 3.93 15.26 -6.11
C LYS A 28 2.67 14.62 -6.68
N GLU A 29 2.78 14.00 -7.85
CA GLU A 29 1.69 13.32 -8.55
C GLU A 29 1.26 12.05 -7.80
N ALA A 30 2.22 11.26 -7.29
CA ALA A 30 1.92 10.10 -6.47
C ALA A 30 1.22 10.48 -5.16
N LEU A 31 1.66 11.54 -4.47
CA LEU A 31 0.98 12.03 -3.28
C LEU A 31 -0.40 12.60 -3.60
N ALA A 32 -0.55 13.33 -4.71
CA ALA A 32 -1.85 13.82 -5.18
C ALA A 32 -2.81 12.66 -5.46
N TYR A 33 -2.33 11.58 -6.08
CA TYR A 33 -3.10 10.35 -6.27
C TYR A 33 -3.61 9.82 -4.94
N TRP A 34 -2.73 9.64 -3.94
CA TRP A 34 -3.12 9.10 -2.63
C TRP A 34 -4.16 9.98 -1.92
N LEU A 35 -4.04 11.30 -2.04
CA LEU A 35 -5.02 12.23 -1.46
C LEU A 35 -6.36 12.21 -2.19
N ALA A 36 -6.39 11.98 -3.50
CA ALA A 36 -7.63 11.80 -4.26
C ALA A 36 -8.29 10.47 -3.89
N TYR A 37 -7.51 9.39 -3.88
CA TYR A 37 -7.92 8.05 -3.49
C TYR A 37 -8.53 8.01 -2.08
N MET A 38 -7.82 8.53 -1.06
CA MET A 38 -8.32 8.59 0.31
C MET A 38 -9.56 9.48 0.46
N ALA A 39 -9.71 10.50 -0.38
CA ALA A 39 -10.89 11.35 -0.42
C ALA A 39 -12.08 10.72 -1.18
N ARG A 40 -11.93 9.49 -1.70
CA ARG A 40 -12.91 8.80 -2.56
C ARG A 40 -13.26 9.57 -3.85
N ASP A 41 -12.35 10.43 -4.28
CA ASP A 41 -12.41 11.12 -5.57
C ASP A 41 -11.69 10.23 -6.60
N TYR A 42 -12.35 9.14 -6.97
CA TYR A 42 -11.73 8.08 -7.78
C TYR A 42 -11.53 8.52 -9.22
N GLU A 43 -12.39 9.39 -9.76
CA GLU A 43 -12.20 10.01 -11.06
C GLU A 43 -10.87 10.78 -11.11
N ARG A 44 -10.62 11.62 -10.10
CA ARG A 44 -9.36 12.35 -10.00
C ARG A 44 -8.17 11.43 -9.75
N ALA A 45 -8.35 10.40 -8.91
CA ALA A 45 -7.30 9.41 -8.65
C ALA A 45 -6.90 8.68 -9.95
N ILE A 46 -7.87 8.26 -10.76
CA ILE A 46 -7.62 7.61 -12.06
C ILE A 46 -6.89 8.56 -13.01
N GLU A 47 -7.34 9.81 -13.14
CA GLU A 47 -6.68 10.81 -13.99
C GLU A 47 -5.21 11.02 -13.59
N LEU A 48 -4.95 11.16 -12.29
CA LEU A 48 -3.60 11.33 -11.76
C LEU A 48 -2.75 10.07 -11.99
N ALA A 49 -3.30 8.88 -11.78
CA ALA A 49 -2.60 7.63 -12.01
C ALA A 49 -2.27 7.40 -13.50
N LEU A 50 -3.14 7.82 -14.42
CA LEU A 50 -2.85 7.82 -15.86
C LEU A 50 -1.69 8.75 -16.23
N GLY A 51 -1.59 9.88 -15.53
CA GLY A 51 -0.52 10.87 -15.69
C GLY A 51 0.81 10.50 -15.01
N LEU A 52 0.85 9.44 -14.19
CA LEU A 52 2.11 8.95 -13.62
C LEU A 52 3.01 8.46 -14.74
N THR A 53 4.08 9.22 -14.99
CA THR A 53 5.12 8.89 -15.96
C THR A 53 6.41 8.62 -15.19
N GLY A 54 7.00 7.44 -15.41
CA GLY A 54 8.18 6.98 -14.68
C GLY A 54 8.17 5.47 -14.55
N GLU A 55 9.36 4.87 -14.53
CA GLU A 55 9.53 3.48 -14.13
C GLU A 55 8.87 3.27 -12.75
N PRO A 56 8.27 2.10 -12.45
CA PRO A 56 7.93 1.77 -11.07
C PRO A 56 9.20 2.01 -10.28
N ALA A 57 9.19 2.96 -9.35
CA ALA A 57 10.41 3.36 -8.65
C ALA A 57 10.84 2.22 -7.72
N VAL A 58 11.46 1.19 -8.29
CA VAL A 58 12.39 0.29 -7.63
C VAL A 58 13.68 1.09 -7.49
N VAL A 59 13.63 2.19 -6.73
CA VAL A 59 14.80 3.05 -6.53
C VAL A 59 14.87 3.46 -5.07
N LEU A 60 15.62 2.64 -4.34
CA LEU A 60 16.72 3.01 -3.47
C LEU A 60 16.47 4.12 -2.42
N THR A 61 16.04 3.65 -1.25
CA THR A 61 16.42 4.11 0.10
C THR A 61 16.04 5.51 0.60
N SER A 62 15.64 5.50 1.89
CA SER A 62 15.68 6.57 2.90
C SER A 62 14.57 7.63 2.88
N SER A 63 13.45 7.24 3.51
CA SER A 63 12.86 7.96 4.66
C SER A 63 11.75 9.01 4.52
N THR A 64 11.11 9.28 3.37
CA THR A 64 9.77 9.94 3.46
C THR A 64 8.80 9.84 2.29
N ILE A 65 9.13 9.21 1.15
CA ILE A 65 8.15 8.95 0.08
C ILE A 65 8.46 7.59 -0.54
N ARG A 66 7.99 6.52 0.09
CA ARG A 66 7.88 5.21 -0.54
C ARG A 66 6.43 4.74 -0.45
N ARG A 67 5.68 5.05 -1.51
CA ARG A 67 4.42 4.39 -1.88
C ARG A 67 4.50 4.05 -3.38
N SER A 68 5.62 3.46 -3.80
CA SER A 68 5.94 3.21 -5.20
C SER A 68 5.16 2.01 -5.74
N HIS A 69 3.84 2.08 -5.77
CA HIS A 69 3.08 1.13 -6.57
C HIS A 69 3.34 1.44 -8.04
N SER A 70 3.45 0.40 -8.86
CA SER A 70 3.48 0.63 -10.29
C SER A 70 2.21 1.38 -10.70
N ARG A 71 2.29 2.17 -11.77
CA ARG A 71 1.14 2.89 -12.32
C ARG A 71 -0.04 1.94 -12.53
N ALA A 72 0.22 0.73 -13.00
CA ALA A 72 -0.78 -0.31 -13.19
C ALA A 72 -1.52 -0.64 -11.87
N MET A 73 -0.79 -0.81 -10.76
CA MET A 73 -1.43 -1.10 -9.48
C MET A 73 -2.25 0.08 -8.91
N HIS A 74 -1.79 1.33 -9.07
CA HIS A 74 -2.61 2.49 -8.69
C HIS A 74 -3.91 2.54 -9.50
N LEU A 75 -3.85 2.28 -10.80
CA LEU A 75 -5.05 2.22 -11.66
C LEU A 75 -5.96 1.07 -11.24
N ALA A 76 -5.42 -0.12 -11.00
CA ALA A 76 -6.19 -1.28 -10.56
C ALA A 76 -6.96 -0.99 -9.27
N LEU A 77 -6.30 -0.42 -8.25
CA LEU A 77 -6.94 0.00 -7.00
C LEU A 77 -8.02 1.04 -7.24
N ALA A 78 -7.71 2.13 -7.94
CA ALA A 78 -8.67 3.22 -8.15
C ALA A 78 -9.91 2.76 -8.94
N TYR A 79 -9.74 1.94 -9.98
CA TYR A 79 -10.85 1.37 -10.73
C TYR A 79 -11.66 0.37 -9.90
N ARG A 80 -11.00 -0.45 -9.05
CA ARG A 80 -11.70 -1.35 -8.12
C ARG A 80 -12.59 -0.56 -7.18
N MET A 81 -12.05 0.48 -6.56
CA MET A 81 -12.79 1.31 -5.62
C MET A 81 -13.89 2.16 -6.29
N ALA A 82 -13.72 2.49 -7.58
CA ALA A 82 -14.76 3.12 -8.40
C ALA A 82 -15.85 2.13 -8.88
N GLY A 83 -15.75 0.83 -8.56
CA GLY A 83 -16.69 -0.21 -8.98
C GLY A 83 -16.53 -0.68 -10.43
N ASN A 84 -15.45 -0.27 -11.12
CA ASN A 84 -15.15 -0.71 -12.48
C ASN A 84 -14.25 -1.95 -12.45
N GLY A 85 -14.85 -3.11 -12.18
CA GLY A 85 -14.12 -4.38 -12.06
C GLY A 85 -13.40 -4.84 -13.34
N GLU A 86 -13.89 -4.47 -14.52
CA GLU A 86 -13.23 -4.83 -15.80
C GLU A 86 -11.90 -4.08 -15.96
N ALA A 87 -11.92 -2.75 -15.80
CA ALA A 87 -10.71 -1.94 -15.85
C ALA A 87 -9.75 -2.31 -14.70
N ALA A 88 -10.28 -2.56 -13.50
CA ALA A 88 -9.49 -3.00 -12.36
C ALA A 88 -8.69 -4.27 -12.69
N ARG A 89 -9.35 -5.28 -13.26
CA ARG A 89 -8.70 -6.55 -13.65
C ARG A 89 -7.64 -6.34 -14.73
N MET A 90 -7.95 -5.59 -15.79
CA MET A 90 -6.99 -5.30 -16.86
C MET A 90 -5.71 -4.63 -16.34
N TRP A 91 -5.85 -3.67 -15.42
CA TRP A 91 -4.69 -3.01 -14.82
C TRP A 91 -4.00 -3.90 -13.79
N ALA A 92 -4.73 -4.76 -13.07
CA ALA A 92 -4.13 -5.76 -12.20
C ALA A 92 -3.29 -6.79 -12.98
N ASP A 93 -3.77 -7.24 -14.15
CA ASP A 93 -3.00 -8.11 -15.06
C ASP A 93 -1.66 -7.47 -15.47
N SER A 94 -1.70 -6.17 -15.78
CA SER A 94 -0.49 -5.41 -16.11
C SER A 94 0.46 -5.34 -14.91
N ALA A 95 -0.05 -5.10 -13.70
CA ALA A 95 0.75 -5.06 -12.48
C ALA A 95 1.36 -6.44 -12.12
N VAL A 96 0.60 -7.52 -12.32
CA VAL A 96 1.10 -8.90 -12.16
C VAL A 96 2.23 -9.19 -13.15
N ALA A 97 2.09 -8.80 -14.41
CA ALA A 97 3.13 -8.99 -15.42
C ALA A 97 4.42 -8.23 -15.08
N GLU A 98 4.30 -6.97 -14.64
CA GLU A 98 5.44 -6.14 -14.20
C GLU A 98 6.15 -6.76 -12.99
N ALA A 99 5.41 -7.17 -11.95
CA ALA A 99 5.99 -7.76 -10.74
C ALA A 99 6.63 -9.14 -11.02
N THR A 100 6.02 -9.93 -11.90
CA THR A 100 6.56 -11.23 -12.34
C THR A 100 7.87 -11.04 -13.12
N ALA A 101 7.94 -10.05 -14.00
CA ALA A 101 9.17 -9.72 -14.72
C ALA A 101 10.29 -9.28 -13.76
N ALA A 102 9.96 -8.43 -12.77
CA ALA A 102 10.91 -7.99 -11.76
C ALA A 102 11.46 -9.15 -10.92
N LEU A 103 10.63 -10.14 -10.58
CA LEU A 103 11.07 -11.38 -9.91
C LEU A 103 11.95 -12.25 -10.83
N ALA A 104 11.60 -12.37 -12.11
CA ALA A 104 12.36 -13.19 -13.06
C ALA A 104 13.77 -12.64 -13.32
N GLU A 105 13.94 -11.31 -13.29
CA GLU A 105 15.27 -10.68 -13.38
C GLU A 105 16.16 -10.95 -12.16
N ARG A 106 15.56 -11.29 -11.02
CA ARG A 106 16.26 -11.54 -9.74
C ARG A 106 15.63 -12.71 -8.97
N PRO A 107 15.83 -13.95 -9.45
CA PRO A 107 15.07 -15.12 -8.99
C PRO A 107 15.44 -15.61 -7.58
N GLU A 108 16.53 -15.13 -6.98
CA GLU A 108 16.87 -15.50 -5.59
C GLU A 108 17.08 -14.27 -4.71
N PRO A 109 16.59 -14.31 -3.45
CA PRO A 109 17.03 -13.37 -2.43
C PRO A 109 18.52 -13.62 -2.21
N VAL A 110 19.35 -12.79 -2.83
CA VAL A 110 20.77 -12.71 -2.51
C VAL A 110 20.89 -12.57 -0.99
N PRO A 111 21.87 -13.22 -0.33
CA PRO A 111 22.04 -13.14 1.13
C PRO A 111 22.11 -11.71 1.70
N TRP A 112 22.29 -10.74 0.81
CA TRP A 112 22.19 -9.31 1.04
C TRP A 112 21.44 -8.65 -0.11
N ASP A 113 20.11 -8.84 -0.20
CA ASP A 113 19.26 -7.94 -0.99
C ASP A 113 19.18 -6.58 -0.27
N ARG A 114 20.29 -5.83 -0.39
CA ARG A 114 20.56 -4.57 0.32
C ARG A 114 19.50 -3.49 0.10
N PHE A 115 18.62 -3.69 -0.89
CA PHE A 115 17.66 -2.70 -1.34
C PHE A 115 16.23 -3.22 -1.42
N GLY A 116 15.97 -4.44 -0.94
CA GLY A 116 14.62 -4.98 -0.89
C GLY A 116 13.99 -5.21 -2.24
N VAL A 117 14.77 -5.48 -3.29
CA VAL A 117 14.22 -5.61 -4.65
C VAL A 117 13.42 -6.90 -4.81
N ALA A 118 13.96 -8.04 -4.36
CA ALA A 118 13.23 -9.31 -4.40
C ALA A 118 12.03 -9.26 -3.45
N GLY A 119 12.21 -8.74 -2.24
CA GLY A 119 11.11 -8.51 -1.29
C GLY A 119 10.01 -7.63 -1.89
N SER A 120 10.38 -6.54 -2.57
CA SER A 120 9.42 -5.63 -3.18
C SER A 120 8.65 -6.32 -4.30
N ALA A 121 9.36 -7.05 -5.15
CA ALA A 121 8.73 -7.77 -6.25
C ALA A 121 7.76 -8.86 -5.74
N HIS A 122 8.11 -9.56 -4.65
CA HIS A 122 7.19 -10.45 -3.94
C HIS A 122 5.96 -9.71 -3.40
N ALA A 123 6.14 -8.59 -2.68
CA ALA A 123 5.03 -7.85 -2.08
C ALA A 123 4.08 -7.25 -3.14
N TYR A 124 4.64 -6.69 -4.22
CA TYR A 124 3.86 -6.14 -5.33
C TYR A 124 3.13 -7.24 -6.10
N LEU A 125 3.76 -8.40 -6.31
CA LEU A 125 3.08 -9.53 -6.93
C LEU A 125 1.90 -10.00 -6.06
N GLY A 126 2.11 -10.11 -4.74
CA GLY A 126 1.06 -10.48 -3.79
C GLY A 126 -0.16 -9.57 -3.90
N ALA A 127 0.03 -8.26 -3.73
CA ALA A 127 -1.06 -7.30 -3.81
C ALA A 127 -1.73 -7.24 -5.20
N SER A 128 -0.96 -7.43 -6.28
CA SER A 128 -1.48 -7.39 -7.66
C SER A 128 -2.32 -8.62 -7.99
N LEU A 129 -1.92 -9.80 -7.51
CA LEU A 129 -2.72 -11.03 -7.63
C LEU A 129 -4.04 -10.88 -6.87
N ALA A 130 -4.00 -10.38 -5.63
CA ALA A 130 -5.21 -10.15 -4.85
C ALA A 130 -6.15 -9.12 -5.52
N LEU A 131 -5.59 -8.09 -6.18
CA LEU A 131 -6.38 -7.14 -6.98
C LEU A 131 -7.03 -7.76 -8.23
N ARG A 132 -6.34 -8.72 -8.85
CA ARG A 132 -6.84 -9.42 -10.05
C ARG A 132 -8.01 -10.34 -9.70
N GLY A 133 -7.88 -11.07 -8.59
CA GLY A 133 -8.97 -11.85 -7.98
C GLY A 133 -9.46 -13.03 -8.83
N GLU A 134 -8.59 -13.65 -9.63
CA GLU A 134 -8.91 -14.91 -10.32
C GLU A 134 -8.88 -16.10 -9.34
N ALA A 135 -9.42 -17.25 -9.78
CA ALA A 135 -9.44 -18.46 -8.97
C ALA A 135 -8.00 -18.92 -8.66
N GLY A 136 -7.66 -18.99 -7.38
CA GLY A 136 -6.31 -19.35 -6.90
C GLY A 136 -5.40 -18.14 -6.64
N ASP A 137 -5.77 -16.94 -7.09
CA ASP A 137 -4.96 -15.74 -6.86
C ASP A 137 -4.85 -15.40 -5.38
N ALA A 138 -5.90 -15.62 -4.58
CA ALA A 138 -5.90 -15.28 -3.16
C ALA A 138 -4.80 -16.02 -2.37
N GLU A 139 -4.68 -17.33 -2.56
CA GLU A 139 -3.66 -18.14 -1.88
C GLU A 139 -2.24 -17.77 -2.34
N GLU A 140 -2.06 -17.57 -3.64
CA GLU A 140 -0.77 -17.19 -4.21
C GLU A 140 -0.37 -15.77 -3.78
N ALA A 141 -1.34 -14.86 -3.72
CA ALA A 141 -1.18 -13.49 -3.28
C ALA A 141 -0.64 -13.43 -1.85
N VAL A 142 -1.32 -14.09 -0.92
CA VAL A 142 -0.93 -14.17 0.49
C VAL A 142 0.47 -14.77 0.61
N ARG A 143 0.74 -15.90 -0.06
CA ARG A 143 2.06 -16.54 -0.05
C ARG A 143 3.17 -15.59 -0.48
N HIS A 144 2.97 -14.80 -1.53
CA HIS A 144 3.96 -13.83 -2.00
C HIS A 144 4.14 -12.66 -1.04
N ALA A 145 3.06 -12.12 -0.48
CA ALA A 145 3.14 -11.02 0.48
C ALA A 145 3.82 -11.45 1.80
N GLU A 146 3.51 -12.64 2.31
CA GLU A 146 4.15 -13.21 3.49
C GLU A 146 5.63 -13.49 3.25
N GLU A 147 6.00 -13.97 2.06
CA GLU A 147 7.41 -14.16 1.71
C GLU A 147 8.18 -12.83 1.71
N ALA A 148 7.58 -11.75 1.20
CA ALA A 148 8.17 -10.43 1.28
C ALA A 148 8.37 -9.97 2.73
N ASN A 149 7.35 -10.16 3.57
CA ASN A 149 7.44 -9.83 4.99
C ASN A 149 8.48 -10.70 5.72
N ARG A 150 8.58 -11.99 5.41
CA ARG A 150 9.61 -12.89 5.96
C ARG A 150 11.03 -12.43 5.58
N LEU A 151 11.21 -11.90 4.38
CA LEU A 151 12.50 -11.36 3.92
C LEU A 151 12.87 -10.05 4.63
N TYR A 152 11.87 -9.17 4.86
CA TYR A 152 12.05 -7.79 5.37
C TYR A 152 11.17 -7.46 6.58
N SER A 153 11.08 -8.39 7.52
CA SER A 153 10.33 -8.15 8.75
C SER A 153 10.98 -7.05 9.57
N TYR A 154 10.21 -6.44 10.46
CA TYR A 154 10.70 -5.38 11.36
C TYR A 154 11.97 -5.75 12.13
N ASP A 155 12.08 -7.01 12.58
CA ASP A 155 13.26 -7.52 13.30
C ASP A 155 14.51 -7.59 12.42
N ARG A 156 14.35 -7.65 11.09
CA ARG A 156 15.45 -7.68 10.12
C ARG A 156 15.82 -6.29 9.63
N ASP A 157 14.82 -5.49 9.30
CA ASP A 157 15.00 -4.13 8.78
C ASP A 157 13.84 -3.23 9.19
N SER A 158 13.88 -2.75 10.44
CA SER A 158 12.88 -1.81 10.97
C SER A 158 12.81 -0.46 10.24
N GLN A 159 13.77 -0.14 9.35
CA GLN A 159 13.74 1.12 8.58
C GLN A 159 12.94 0.97 7.29
N ASP A 160 13.01 -0.19 6.65
CA ASP A 160 12.37 -0.43 5.36
C ASP A 160 11.19 -1.43 5.44
N SER A 161 10.91 -2.03 6.61
CA SER A 161 9.83 -3.02 6.81
C SER A 161 8.43 -2.48 6.50
N ASP A 162 8.20 -1.19 6.72
CA ASP A 162 6.88 -0.56 6.62
C ASP A 162 6.18 -0.79 5.28
N THR A 163 6.93 -0.81 4.17
CA THR A 163 6.33 -1.03 2.84
C THR A 163 5.78 -2.46 2.70
N PHE A 164 6.49 -3.44 3.24
CA PHE A 164 6.11 -4.84 3.20
C PHE A 164 4.95 -5.12 4.15
N ASP A 165 4.99 -4.53 5.34
CA ASP A 165 3.89 -4.58 6.31
C ASP A 165 2.58 -4.07 5.68
N TRP A 166 2.63 -2.89 5.05
CA TRP A 166 1.47 -2.30 4.37
C TRP A 166 0.92 -3.16 3.23
N LEU A 167 1.80 -3.68 2.37
CA LEU A 167 1.39 -4.51 1.25
C LEU A 167 0.82 -5.85 1.73
N LEU A 168 1.33 -6.41 2.84
CA LEU A 168 0.77 -7.61 3.46
C LEU A 168 -0.64 -7.36 3.99
N VAL A 169 -0.86 -6.28 4.78
CA VAL A 169 -2.20 -5.91 5.24
C VAL A 169 -3.16 -5.74 4.06
N ARG A 170 -2.76 -5.02 3.02
CA ARG A 170 -3.60 -4.81 1.83
C ARG A 170 -3.93 -6.12 1.13
N THR A 171 -2.94 -7.01 1.02
CA THR A 171 -3.12 -8.32 0.39
C THR A 171 -4.13 -9.15 1.17
N TYR A 172 -4.04 -9.21 2.50
CA TYR A 172 -5.04 -9.92 3.31
C TYR A 172 -6.45 -9.37 3.06
N VAL A 173 -6.63 -8.05 3.07
CA VAL A 173 -7.96 -7.45 2.83
C VAL A 173 -8.49 -7.74 1.43
N LEU A 174 -7.64 -7.63 0.41
CA LEU A 174 -8.03 -7.90 -0.98
C LEU A 174 -8.31 -9.38 -1.26
N ALA A 175 -7.69 -10.27 -0.49
CA ALA A 175 -7.86 -11.73 -0.57
C ALA A 175 -8.95 -12.27 0.39
N ASP A 176 -9.83 -11.39 0.90
CA ASP A 176 -10.90 -11.70 1.86
C ASP A 176 -10.42 -12.30 3.20
N GLY A 177 -9.14 -12.17 3.53
CA GLY A 177 -8.50 -12.58 4.79
C GLY A 177 -8.71 -11.58 5.92
N THR A 178 -9.97 -11.33 6.30
CA THR A 178 -10.33 -10.32 7.32
C THR A 178 -9.67 -10.58 8.68
N ASP A 179 -9.65 -11.84 9.12
CA ASP A 179 -9.07 -12.21 10.42
C ASP A 179 -7.56 -11.95 10.44
N ASP A 180 -6.85 -12.43 9.42
CA ASP A 180 -5.41 -12.24 9.26
C ASP A 180 -5.04 -10.75 9.13
N ALA A 181 -5.85 -9.98 8.40
CA ALA A 181 -5.66 -8.54 8.28
C ALA A 181 -5.74 -7.83 9.63
N ILE A 182 -6.76 -8.14 10.44
CA ILE A 182 -6.97 -7.49 11.74
C ILE A 182 -5.88 -7.91 12.74
N GLU A 183 -5.54 -9.19 12.79
CA GLU A 183 -4.46 -9.69 13.66
C GLU A 183 -3.12 -9.02 13.33
N PHE A 184 -2.77 -8.96 12.04
CA PHE A 184 -1.53 -8.33 11.63
C PHE A 184 -1.52 -6.81 11.85
N MET A 185 -2.64 -6.11 11.64
CA MET A 185 -2.76 -4.69 12.01
C MET A 185 -2.54 -4.47 13.52
N GLU A 186 -3.04 -5.34 14.39
CA GLU A 186 -2.79 -5.26 15.83
C GLU A 186 -1.30 -5.39 16.15
N GLU A 187 -0.60 -6.33 15.51
CA GLU A 187 0.86 -6.47 15.63
C GLU A 187 1.57 -5.18 15.21
N LEU A 188 1.24 -4.61 14.04
CA LEU A 188 1.86 -3.38 13.55
C LEU A 188 1.70 -2.21 14.52
N LEU A 189 0.53 -2.08 15.15
CA LEU A 189 0.23 -1.02 16.11
C LEU A 189 0.89 -1.24 17.49
N SER A 190 1.39 -2.45 17.76
CA SER A 190 2.10 -2.77 19.01
C SER A 190 3.57 -2.33 19.02
N ARG A 191 4.12 -1.98 17.85
CA ARG A 191 5.52 -1.56 17.65
C ARG A 191 5.60 -0.17 17.01
N PRO A 192 6.75 0.51 17.06
CA PRO A 192 6.96 1.71 16.25
C PRO A 192 6.79 1.38 14.76
N SER A 193 5.77 1.95 14.13
CA SER A 193 5.50 1.81 12.69
C SER A 193 4.92 3.12 12.14
N VAL A 194 5.03 3.32 10.82
CA VAL A 194 4.32 4.40 10.13
C VAL A 194 2.84 4.08 9.90
N PHE A 195 2.42 2.82 10.08
CA PHE A 195 1.01 2.43 10.05
C PHE A 195 0.30 2.94 11.31
N GLY A 196 -0.79 3.68 11.14
CA GLY A 196 -1.47 4.31 12.27
C GLY A 196 -2.90 4.77 12.01
N LEU A 197 -3.35 5.70 12.86
CA LEU A 197 -4.75 6.14 12.88
C LEU A 197 -5.23 6.70 11.54
N GLY A 198 -4.37 7.44 10.83
CA GLY A 198 -4.67 7.97 9.51
C GLY A 198 -5.00 6.86 8.51
N ASP A 199 -4.26 5.76 8.56
CA ASP A 199 -4.45 4.64 7.63
C ASP A 199 -5.73 3.88 7.92
N LEU A 200 -5.98 3.60 9.21
CA LEU A 200 -7.21 2.95 9.66
C LEU A 200 -8.47 3.76 9.28
N LYS A 201 -8.43 5.08 9.43
CA LYS A 201 -9.59 5.94 9.18
C LYS A 201 -9.77 6.35 7.73
N LEU A 202 -8.68 6.49 6.97
CA LEU A 202 -8.75 7.11 5.65
C LEU A 202 -8.69 6.14 4.49
N ASP A 203 -7.95 5.02 4.60
CA ASP A 203 -7.80 4.12 3.45
C ASP A 203 -9.16 3.50 3.09
N PRO A 204 -9.69 3.76 1.88
CA PRO A 204 -10.95 3.19 1.41
C PRO A 204 -10.96 1.66 1.37
N LEU A 205 -9.78 1.03 1.30
CA LEU A 205 -9.67 -0.42 1.27
C LEU A 205 -10.23 -1.06 2.56
N TYR A 206 -10.16 -0.35 3.68
CA TYR A 206 -10.62 -0.83 4.97
C TYR A 206 -12.07 -0.46 5.27
N ASP A 207 -12.82 0.13 4.32
CA ASP A 207 -14.19 0.58 4.54
C ASP A 207 -15.08 -0.58 5.04
N GLU A 208 -14.95 -1.77 4.45
CA GLU A 208 -15.69 -2.97 4.86
C GLU A 208 -15.28 -3.47 6.24
N LEU A 209 -14.01 -3.33 6.63
CA LEU A 209 -13.52 -3.74 7.96
C LEU A 209 -14.08 -2.87 9.08
N ARG A 210 -14.52 -1.64 8.80
CA ARG A 210 -15.06 -0.73 9.84
C ARG A 210 -16.36 -1.23 10.45
N GLU A 211 -17.02 -2.20 9.84
CA GLU A 211 -18.19 -2.87 10.41
C GLU A 211 -17.79 -3.96 11.44
N ASP A 212 -16.53 -4.39 11.46
CA ASP A 212 -16.02 -5.37 12.42
C ASP A 212 -15.69 -4.71 13.78
N PRO A 213 -16.28 -5.17 14.90
CA PRO A 213 -16.01 -4.63 16.23
C PRO A 213 -14.54 -4.68 16.67
N ARG A 214 -13.75 -5.63 16.16
CA ARG A 214 -12.31 -5.76 16.44
C ARG A 214 -11.54 -4.61 15.81
N TYR A 215 -11.87 -4.26 14.56
CA TYR A 215 -11.25 -3.14 13.84
C TYR A 215 -11.54 -1.80 14.53
N ASP A 216 -12.79 -1.57 14.93
CA ASP A 216 -13.21 -0.42 15.72
C ASP A 216 -12.51 -0.39 17.10
N GLY A 217 -12.20 -1.57 17.68
CA GLY A 217 -11.32 -1.73 18.83
C GLY A 217 -9.91 -1.16 18.60
N LEU A 218 -9.29 -1.49 17.47
CA LEU A 218 -7.96 -0.98 17.08
C LEU A 218 -7.96 0.54 16.96
N ILE A 219 -8.95 1.13 16.28
CA ILE A 219 -9.07 2.59 16.15
C ILE A 219 -9.07 3.27 17.52
N ARG A 220 -9.94 2.80 18.43
CA ARG A 220 -10.03 3.37 19.79
C ARG A 220 -8.75 3.21 20.59
N GLN A 221 -8.02 2.11 20.40
CA GLN A 221 -6.74 1.90 21.06
C GLN A 221 -5.73 2.95 20.64
N VAL A 222 -5.60 3.18 19.33
CA VAL A 222 -4.66 4.18 18.80
C VAL A 222 -5.06 5.60 19.21
N GLU A 223 -6.35 5.94 19.20
CA GLU A 223 -6.84 7.24 19.67
C GLU A 223 -6.45 7.51 21.13
N ARG A 224 -6.55 6.51 22.01
CA ARG A 224 -6.13 6.63 23.41
C ARG A 224 -4.62 6.85 23.54
N LEU A 225 -3.81 6.20 22.71
CA LEU A 225 -2.35 6.35 22.73
C LEU A 225 -1.91 7.75 22.30
N ILE A 226 -2.62 8.40 21.36
CA ILE A 226 -2.31 9.76 20.89
C ILE A 226 -2.70 10.84 21.92
N GLN A 227 -3.67 10.56 22.80
CA GLN A 227 -4.17 11.52 23.80
C GLN A 227 -3.35 11.56 25.10
N GLN A 228 -2.37 10.67 25.26
CA GLN A 228 -1.48 10.59 26.43
C GLN A 228 -0.17 11.34 26.20
#